data_AF-A0A960MFX8-F1
#
_entry.id   AF-A0A960MFX8-F1
#
_cell.length_a   1.000
_cell.length_b   1.000
_cell.length_c   1.000
_cell.angle_alpha   90.00
_cell.angle_beta   90.00
_cell.angle_gamma   90.00
#
_symmetry.space_group_name_H-M   'P 1'
#
loop_
_entity.id
_entity.type
_entity.pdbx_description
1 polymer ?
#
loop_
_entity_poly.entity_id
_entity_poly.type
_entity_poly.pdbx_seq_one_letter_code
_entity_poly.pdbx_strand_id
1 'polypeptide(L)'
;ALQTRGRGIELQQRTKAESDIAVAAASILAREGFIDWLRDAKANLGVDLPKGASSLVKKAGSAFLAKYGPSRLREVAKMHFKTAAEILS
;
A
#
# COMPACT_ATOMS: atom_id res chain seq x y z
N ALA A 1 9.94 20.02 3.83
CA ALA A 1 9.96 18.59 3.48
C ALA A 1 10.43 17.72 4.66
N LEU A 2 11.69 17.80 5.11
CA LEU A 2 12.21 16.89 6.17
C LEU A 2 12.04 17.38 7.63
N GLN A 3 11.35 18.52 7.83
CA GLN A 3 11.05 19.11 9.15
C GLN A 3 12.30 19.24 10.05
N THR A 4 12.14 19.18 11.38
CA THR A 4 13.25 19.33 12.34
C THR A 4 14.32 18.24 12.20
N ARG A 5 13.93 17.03 11.80
CA ARG A 5 14.82 15.86 11.72
C ARG A 5 15.75 15.85 10.51
N GLY A 6 15.51 16.66 9.49
CA GLY A 6 16.35 16.71 8.29
C GLY A 6 17.02 18.04 8.01
N ARG A 7 17.16 18.93 9.01
CA ARG A 7 17.77 20.26 8.82
C ARG A 7 19.23 20.22 8.34
N GLY A 8 19.96 19.14 8.63
CA GLY A 8 21.36 18.95 8.22
C GLY A 8 21.54 18.14 6.93
N ILE A 9 20.46 17.79 6.24
CA ILE A 9 20.50 16.94 5.05
C ILE A 9 20.34 17.82 3.82
N GLU A 10 21.26 17.68 2.86
CA GLU A 10 21.05 18.24 1.53
C GLU A 10 19.87 17.50 0.86
N LEU A 11 18.78 18.21 0.63
CA LEU A 11 17.58 17.66 0.02
C LEU A 11 17.49 18.06 -1.45
N GLN A 12 17.65 17.08 -2.34
CA GLN A 12 17.39 17.25 -3.77
C GLN A 12 16.06 16.59 -4.14
N GLN A 13 15.15 17.36 -4.74
CA GLN A 13 13.85 16.88 -5.23
C GLN A 13 13.74 17.18 -6.72
N ARG A 14 13.50 16.14 -7.53
CA ARG A 14 13.35 16.26 -8.98
C ARG A 14 12.43 15.16 -9.50
N THR A 15 11.83 15.39 -10.67
CA THR A 15 11.12 14.33 -11.40
C THR A 15 12.13 13.30 -11.93
N LYS A 16 11.68 12.06 -12.13
CA LYS A 16 12.51 10.96 -12.62
C LYS A 16 13.78 10.71 -11.80
N ALA A 17 13.66 10.82 -10.48
CA ALA A 17 14.78 10.66 -9.56
C ALA A 17 15.40 9.25 -9.62
N GLU A 18 14.66 8.26 -10.11
CA GLU A 18 15.12 6.89 -10.40
C GLU A 18 16.26 6.81 -11.45
N SER A 19 16.60 7.91 -12.12
CA SER A 19 17.83 8.01 -12.92
C SER A 19 19.11 7.94 -12.06
N ASP A 20 19.01 8.22 -10.77
CA ASP A 20 20.05 7.96 -9.79
C ASP A 20 20.02 6.49 -9.33
N ILE A 21 21.16 5.81 -9.35
CA ILE A 21 21.26 4.37 -9.05
C ILE A 21 20.82 4.06 -7.62
N ALA A 22 21.11 4.94 -6.64
CA ALA A 22 20.70 4.74 -5.26
C ALA A 22 19.18 4.86 -5.11
N VAL A 23 18.55 5.80 -5.83
CA VAL A 23 17.09 5.94 -5.85
C VAL A 23 16.44 4.75 -6.55
N ALA A 24 17.00 4.28 -7.66
CA ALA A 24 16.52 3.08 -8.36
C ALA A 24 16.58 1.85 -7.46
N ALA A 25 17.71 1.62 -6.78
CA ALA A 25 17.88 0.53 -5.83
C ALA A 25 16.86 0.61 -4.67
N ALA A 26 16.66 1.79 -4.08
CA ALA A 26 15.64 2.00 -3.06
C ALA A 26 14.23 1.68 -3.56
N SER A 27 13.91 2.02 -4.82
CA SER A 27 12.60 1.71 -5.41
C SER A 27 12.37 0.20 -5.61
N ILE A 28 13.43 -0.56 -5.90
CA ILE A 28 13.39 -2.03 -6.03
C ILE A 28 13.14 -2.65 -4.66
N LEU A 29 13.88 -2.25 -3.63
CA LEU A 29 13.70 -2.73 -2.26
C LEU A 29 12.30 -2.42 -1.72
N ALA A 30 11.80 -1.20 -1.96
CA ALA A 30 10.43 -0.83 -1.58
C ALA A 30 9.37 -1.68 -2.28
N ARG A 31 9.59 -2.05 -3.55
CA ARG A 31 8.68 -2.91 -4.31
C ARG A 31 8.70 -4.35 -3.81
N GLU A 32 9.87 -4.88 -3.50
CA GLU A 32 10.04 -6.21 -2.93
C GLU A 32 9.32 -6.30 -1.57
N GLY A 33 9.59 -5.37 -0.66
CA GLY A 33 8.89 -5.31 0.63
C GLY A 33 7.36 -5.19 0.50
N PHE A 34 6.86 -4.49 -0.52
CA PHE A 34 5.43 -4.43 -0.80
C PHE A 34 4.85 -5.77 -1.30
N ILE A 35 5.58 -6.50 -2.16
CA ILE A 35 5.17 -7.82 -2.65
C ILE A 35 5.19 -8.84 -1.50
N ASP A 36 6.22 -8.80 -0.67
CA ASP A 36 6.38 -9.67 0.49
C ASP A 36 5.26 -9.45 1.50
N TRP A 37 4.92 -8.20 1.81
CA TRP A 37 3.78 -7.90 2.66
C TRP A 37 2.46 -8.47 2.11
N LEU A 38 2.23 -8.42 0.78
CA LEU A 38 1.02 -9.01 0.17
C LEU A 38 0.99 -10.54 0.31
N ARG A 39 2.14 -11.20 0.13
CA ARG A 39 2.27 -12.64 0.33
C ARG A 39 1.95 -13.03 1.77
N ASP A 40 2.51 -12.31 2.72
CA ASP A 40 2.34 -12.60 4.15
C ASP A 40 0.92 -12.27 4.61
N ALA A 41 0.32 -11.19 4.10
CA ALA A 41 -1.08 -10.86 4.33
C ALA A 41 -2.01 -11.98 3.81
N LYS A 42 -1.72 -12.54 2.64
CA LYS A 42 -2.45 -13.70 2.11
C LYS A 42 -2.33 -14.91 3.04
N ALA A 43 -1.13 -15.23 3.50
CA ALA A 43 -0.89 -16.36 4.40
C ALA A 43 -1.64 -16.19 5.75
N ASN A 44 -1.58 -14.98 6.32
CA ASN A 44 -2.14 -14.69 7.64
C ASN A 44 -3.67 -14.50 7.63
N LEU A 45 -4.23 -13.94 6.55
CA LEU A 45 -5.64 -13.57 6.45
C LEU A 45 -6.44 -14.50 5.53
N GLY A 46 -5.79 -15.38 4.78
CA GLY A 46 -6.43 -16.28 3.83
C GLY A 46 -7.26 -15.55 2.78
N VAL A 47 -6.85 -14.34 2.38
CA VAL A 47 -7.46 -13.55 1.32
C VAL A 47 -6.39 -13.06 0.36
N ASP A 48 -6.66 -13.12 -0.94
CA ASP A 48 -5.82 -12.44 -1.91
C ASP A 48 -6.15 -10.94 -1.91
N LEU A 49 -5.13 -10.08 -1.82
CA LEU A 49 -5.24 -8.63 -1.92
C LEU A 49 -4.68 -8.17 -3.27
N PRO A 50 -5.53 -7.98 -4.31
CA PRO A 50 -5.06 -7.55 -5.63
C PRO A 50 -4.49 -6.14 -5.56
N LYS A 51 -3.49 -5.87 -6.41
CA LYS A 51 -2.87 -4.55 -6.53
C LYS A 51 -3.80 -3.59 -7.28
N GLY A 52 -3.67 -2.29 -6.99
CA GLY A 52 -4.40 -1.22 -7.67
C GLY A 52 -5.74 -0.88 -7.01
N ALA A 53 -6.73 -0.50 -7.82
CA ALA A 53 -8.06 -0.09 -7.36
C ALA A 53 -9.18 -0.56 -8.31
N SER A 54 -8.97 -1.69 -8.99
CA SER A 54 -9.91 -2.24 -9.97
C SER A 54 -11.13 -2.90 -9.30
N SER A 55 -12.07 -3.38 -10.12
CA SER A 55 -13.20 -4.18 -9.64
C SER A 55 -12.77 -5.45 -8.89
N LEU A 56 -11.60 -6.03 -9.20
CA LEU A 56 -11.03 -7.15 -8.46
C LEU A 56 -10.70 -6.78 -7.01
N VAL A 57 -10.20 -5.56 -6.77
CA VAL A 57 -9.90 -5.06 -5.43
C VAL A 57 -11.19 -4.89 -4.63
N LYS A 58 -12.26 -4.38 -5.26
CA LYS A 58 -13.58 -4.27 -4.61
C LYS A 58 -14.10 -5.65 -4.21
N LYS A 59 -14.06 -6.63 -5.13
CA LYS A 59 -14.48 -8.02 -4.83
C LYS A 59 -13.70 -8.63 -3.67
N ALA A 60 -12.38 -8.46 -3.64
CA ALA A 60 -11.55 -8.93 -2.54
C ALA A 60 -11.88 -8.21 -1.22
N GLY A 61 -12.08 -6.89 -1.26
CA GLY A 61 -12.49 -6.09 -0.10
C GLY A 61 -13.84 -6.50 0.47
N SER A 62 -14.86 -6.72 -0.38
CA SER A 62 -16.16 -7.23 0.03
C SER A 62 -16.07 -8.64 0.63
N ALA A 63 -15.25 -9.53 0.05
CA ALA A 63 -15.01 -10.86 0.61
C ALA A 63 -14.31 -10.79 1.99
N PHE A 64 -13.33 -9.90 2.15
CA PHE A 64 -12.68 -9.65 3.42
C PHE A 64 -13.67 -9.13 4.47
N LEU A 65 -14.51 -8.16 4.10
CA LEU A 65 -15.52 -7.58 4.97
C LEU A 65 -16.56 -8.62 5.41
N ALA A 66 -17.01 -9.49 4.50
CA ALA A 66 -17.91 -10.59 4.83
C ALA A 66 -17.27 -11.60 5.81
N LYS A 67 -15.97 -11.85 5.70
CA LYS A 67 -15.24 -12.81 6.55
C LYS A 67 -14.86 -12.26 7.93
N TYR A 68 -14.49 -10.99 8.01
CA TYR A 68 -13.84 -10.40 9.19
C TYR A 68 -14.58 -9.21 9.81
N GLY A 69 -15.61 -8.72 9.15
CA GLY A 69 -16.39 -7.56 9.56
C GLY A 69 -15.72 -6.21 9.20
N PRO A 70 -16.51 -5.12 9.23
CA PRO A 70 -16.07 -3.79 8.79
C PRO A 70 -14.98 -3.17 9.67
N SER A 71 -14.96 -3.49 10.97
CA SER A 71 -13.99 -2.94 11.93
C SER A 71 -12.53 -3.30 11.61
N ARG A 72 -12.32 -4.42 10.92
CA ARG A 72 -11.00 -4.94 10.55
C ARG A 72 -10.50 -4.46 9.18
N LEU A 73 -11.36 -3.81 8.39
CA LEU A 73 -11.00 -3.34 7.04
C LEU A 73 -9.80 -2.37 7.06
N ARG A 74 -9.67 -1.58 8.13
CA ARG A 74 -8.54 -0.67 8.37
C ARG A 74 -7.16 -1.35 8.44
N GLU A 75 -7.12 -2.66 8.68
CA GLU A 75 -5.87 -3.43 8.73
C GLU A 75 -5.30 -3.66 7.32
N VAL A 76 -6.15 -3.67 6.29
CA VAL A 76 -5.78 -4.08 4.93
C VAL A 76 -6.07 -3.02 3.87
N ALA A 77 -6.86 -2.00 4.19
CA ALA A 77 -7.31 -0.99 3.23
C ALA A 77 -6.98 0.44 3.67
N LYS A 78 -6.72 1.31 2.68
CA LYS A 78 -6.66 2.76 2.89
C LYS A 78 -8.09 3.29 3.01
N MET A 79 -8.53 3.57 4.23
CA MET A 79 -9.93 3.92 4.53
C MET A 79 -10.45 5.20 3.86
N HIS A 80 -9.55 6.12 3.46
CA HIS A 80 -9.93 7.36 2.77
C HIS A 80 -10.13 7.19 1.26
N PHE A 81 -9.92 5.99 0.71
CA PHE A 81 -10.11 5.74 -0.72
C PHE A 81 -11.59 5.53 -1.03
N LYS A 82 -12.04 6.01 -2.21
CA LYS A 82 -13.40 5.75 -2.73
C LYS A 82 -13.74 4.26 -2.72
N THR A 83 -12.77 3.40 -3.05
CA THR A 83 -12.90 1.93 -3.01
C THR A 83 -13.34 1.42 -1.65
N ALA A 84 -12.84 1.99 -0.54
CA ALA A 84 -13.22 1.59 0.81
C ALA A 84 -14.64 2.07 1.16
N ALA A 85 -15.01 3.28 0.75
CA ALA A 85 -16.37 3.81 0.93
C ALA A 85 -17.41 2.96 0.19
N GLU A 86 -17.15 2.59 -1.07
CA GLU A 86 -18.06 1.81 -1.92
C GLU A 86 -18.32 0.38 -1.42
N ILE A 87 -17.40 -0.21 -0.63
CA ILE A 87 -17.60 -1.55 -0.06
C ILE A 87 -18.22 -1.53 1.34
N LEU A 88 -18.25 -0.36 1.99
CA LEU A 88 -18.85 -0.16 3.31
C LEU A 88 -20.30 0.33 3.24
N SER A 89 -20.70 0.93 2.12
CA SER A 89 -22.08 1.30 1.79
C SER A 89 -22.89 0.10 1.34
#